data_AF-A0A7K0NZV6-F1
#
_entry.id   AF-A0A7K0NZV6-F1
#
_cell.length_a   1.000
_cell.length_b   1.000
_cell.length_c   1.000
_cell.angle_alpha   90.00
_cell.angle_beta   90.00
_cell.angle_gamma   90.00
#
_symmetry.space_group_name_H-M   'P 1'
#
loop_
_entity.id
_entity.type
_entity.pdbx_description
1 polymer ?
#
loop_
_entity_poly.entity_id
_entity_poly.type
_entity_poly.pdbx_seq_one_letter_code
_entity_poly.pdbx_strand_id
1 'polypeptide(L)'
;MASDDREIDDAGARLEASVTSLAKTFGLTPDERDTLVRIGTWHDEVQDLISVSLGQAFRRDSSGIDIDYLTAQSPVIIETMHNEMLPYRDLLGRLGQAELTEAVVALCLGGDVDEPSVFGLQLLVEAMSPVVPHRARVAVEYLRGRVADRMGSGLDAETAFERALAFDPQWVPALEWLAALANDRGDADRALSLLDRAGVSPDDGLYRMLVKYRPGNVVSLQRNDPCWCGSGRKLKQCHRGAEPLPLTTRASWLWHKAMAFVQDGPWRSEIFELAAERSRYGGDREMFEALSDPLLLSAMFIEGEVLDEYAYTRGPLLPADELELLRSWNEVDRGLYEVEEVHRDEGLLVRNVLDGERVFVPEVLGSRDSYVGMLFVSLVLPVGDATFGFFGGIEPVSLQHRERVMQLLDSMPDPFELVSAMTDRFAPP
;
A
#
# COMPACT_ATOMS: atom_id res chain seq x y z
N MET A 1 -23.12 -32.78 10.09
CA MET A 1 -24.41 -32.85 9.37
C MET A 1 -25.14 -31.55 9.62
N ALA A 2 -26.17 -31.46 10.49
CA ALA A 2 -26.98 -30.24 10.63
C ALA A 2 -26.26 -28.95 11.12
N SER A 3 -24.97 -29.02 11.47
CA SER A 3 -24.03 -27.89 11.58
C SER A 3 -23.39 -27.59 10.22
N ASP A 4 -22.60 -28.52 9.70
CA ASP A 4 -21.83 -28.43 8.46
C ASP A 4 -22.73 -28.03 7.27
N ASP A 5 -23.93 -28.60 7.17
CA ASP A 5 -24.92 -28.31 6.12
C ASP A 5 -25.34 -26.82 6.11
N ARG A 6 -25.26 -26.12 7.25
CA ARG A 6 -25.52 -24.66 7.36
C ARG A 6 -24.28 -23.81 7.11
N GLU A 7 -23.11 -24.31 7.47
CA GLU A 7 -21.83 -23.60 7.36
C GLU A 7 -21.41 -23.52 5.88
N ILE A 8 -21.66 -24.61 5.13
CA ILE A 8 -21.53 -24.68 3.67
C ILE A 8 -22.56 -23.77 2.96
N ASP A 9 -23.83 -23.77 3.39
CA ASP A 9 -24.87 -22.87 2.84
C ASP A 9 -24.51 -21.38 3.02
N ASP A 10 -23.91 -21.00 4.17
CA ASP A 10 -23.51 -19.61 4.44
C ASP A 10 -22.25 -19.19 3.66
N ALA A 11 -21.24 -20.08 3.55
CA ALA A 11 -20.04 -19.82 2.74
C ALA A 11 -20.40 -19.60 1.26
N GLY A 12 -21.24 -20.47 0.67
CA GLY A 12 -21.71 -20.30 -0.71
C GLY A 12 -22.52 -19.01 -0.92
N ALA A 13 -23.30 -18.58 0.08
CA ALA A 13 -24.03 -17.31 0.03
C ALA A 13 -23.10 -16.08 0.06
N ARG A 14 -22.00 -16.13 0.85
CA ARG A 14 -20.98 -15.08 0.88
C ARG A 14 -20.26 -14.95 -0.47
N LEU A 15 -19.83 -16.08 -1.06
CA LEU A 15 -19.18 -16.08 -2.38
C LEU A 15 -20.09 -15.47 -3.46
N GLU A 16 -21.34 -15.91 -3.56
CA GLU A 16 -22.30 -15.40 -4.55
C GLU A 16 -22.62 -13.90 -4.32
N ALA A 17 -22.66 -13.43 -3.07
CA ALA A 17 -22.81 -12.00 -2.75
C ALA A 17 -21.60 -11.17 -3.22
N SER A 18 -20.38 -11.61 -2.89
CA SER A 18 -19.12 -10.97 -3.30
C SER A 18 -19.00 -10.94 -4.83
N VAL A 19 -19.19 -12.07 -5.51
CA VAL A 19 -19.18 -12.17 -6.98
C VAL A 19 -20.25 -11.27 -7.61
N THR A 20 -21.45 -11.16 -7.02
CA THR A 20 -22.49 -10.26 -7.53
C THR A 20 -22.11 -8.78 -7.40
N SER A 21 -21.43 -8.41 -6.31
CA SER A 21 -20.89 -7.05 -6.12
C SER A 21 -19.79 -6.76 -7.13
N LEU A 22 -18.78 -7.64 -7.23
CA LEU A 22 -17.63 -7.48 -8.11
C LEU A 22 -18.03 -7.49 -9.60
N ALA A 23 -18.94 -8.37 -10.01
CA ALA A 23 -19.45 -8.40 -11.39
C ALA A 23 -20.15 -7.10 -11.79
N LYS A 24 -20.82 -6.42 -10.84
CA LYS A 24 -21.41 -5.09 -11.07
C LYS A 24 -20.34 -4.00 -11.13
N THR A 25 -19.33 -4.04 -10.25
CA THR A 25 -18.24 -3.05 -10.19
C THR A 25 -17.36 -3.08 -11.43
N PHE A 26 -16.98 -4.28 -11.90
CA PHE A 26 -16.13 -4.48 -13.07
C PHE A 26 -16.92 -4.66 -14.39
N GLY A 27 -18.25 -4.52 -14.36
CA GLY A 27 -19.10 -4.55 -15.56
C GLY A 27 -19.14 -5.90 -16.30
N LEU A 28 -18.87 -7.00 -15.59
CA LEU A 28 -18.68 -8.34 -16.17
C LEU A 28 -19.95 -8.86 -16.87
N THR A 29 -19.75 -9.56 -17.99
CA THR A 29 -20.81 -10.35 -18.62
C THR A 29 -21.20 -11.55 -17.76
N PRO A 30 -22.38 -12.17 -17.97
CA PRO A 30 -22.76 -13.40 -17.26
C PRO A 30 -21.71 -14.52 -17.40
N ASP A 31 -21.10 -14.64 -18.59
CA ASP A 31 -20.05 -15.61 -18.88
C ASP A 31 -18.75 -15.37 -18.08
N GLU A 32 -18.43 -14.12 -17.77
CA GLU A 32 -17.29 -13.74 -16.93
C GLU A 32 -17.64 -13.85 -15.44
N ARG A 33 -18.87 -13.54 -15.05
CA ARG A 33 -19.40 -13.81 -13.69
C ARG A 33 -19.32 -15.30 -13.35
N ASP A 34 -19.78 -16.18 -14.24
CA ASP A 34 -19.72 -17.63 -14.04
C ASP A 34 -18.26 -18.14 -13.99
N THR A 35 -17.34 -17.44 -14.66
CA THR A 35 -15.89 -17.70 -14.57
C THR A 35 -15.34 -17.28 -13.21
N LEU A 36 -15.76 -16.12 -12.70
CA LEU A 36 -15.37 -15.61 -11.39
C LEU A 36 -15.90 -16.50 -10.25
N VAL A 37 -17.15 -16.97 -10.32
CA VAL A 37 -17.68 -17.99 -9.37
C VAL A 37 -16.76 -19.21 -9.35
N ARG A 38 -16.43 -19.79 -10.53
CA ARG A 38 -15.61 -21.00 -10.62
C ARG A 38 -14.20 -20.81 -10.05
N ILE A 39 -13.58 -19.64 -10.26
CA ILE A 39 -12.26 -19.33 -9.71
C ILE A 39 -12.32 -19.11 -8.19
N GLY A 40 -13.39 -18.47 -7.68
CA GLY A 40 -13.65 -18.37 -6.25
C GLY A 40 -13.80 -19.74 -5.59
N THR A 41 -14.63 -20.64 -6.15
CA THR A 41 -14.81 -22.00 -5.64
C THR A 41 -13.48 -22.77 -5.58
N TRP A 42 -12.62 -22.66 -6.60
CA TRP A 42 -11.29 -23.27 -6.56
C TRP A 42 -10.36 -22.63 -5.52
N HIS A 43 -10.55 -21.34 -5.21
CA HIS A 43 -9.78 -20.65 -4.15
C HIS A 43 -10.19 -21.13 -2.77
N ASP A 44 -11.50 -21.25 -2.52
CA ASP A 44 -12.07 -21.85 -1.32
C ASP A 44 -11.60 -23.30 -1.14
N GLU A 45 -11.68 -24.12 -2.20
CA GLU A 45 -11.22 -25.54 -2.19
C GLU A 45 -9.72 -25.67 -1.91
N VAL A 46 -8.89 -24.74 -2.40
CA VAL A 46 -7.45 -24.69 -2.06
C VAL A 46 -7.22 -24.22 -0.63
N GLN A 47 -7.98 -23.26 -0.11
CA GLN A 47 -7.93 -22.84 1.29
C GLN A 47 -8.36 -23.97 2.25
N ASP A 48 -9.35 -24.78 1.86
CA ASP A 48 -9.74 -26.00 2.58
C ASP A 48 -8.61 -27.04 2.57
N LEU A 49 -7.94 -27.26 1.43
CA LEU A 49 -6.79 -28.17 1.33
C LEU A 49 -5.60 -27.68 2.17
N ILE A 50 -5.34 -26.36 2.21
CA ILE A 50 -4.36 -25.72 3.09
C ILE A 50 -4.76 -25.95 4.57
N SER A 51 -6.00 -25.68 4.93
CA SER A 51 -6.52 -25.78 6.31
C SER A 51 -6.54 -27.23 6.83
N VAL A 52 -6.89 -28.20 5.98
CA VAL A 52 -6.82 -29.64 6.28
C VAL A 52 -5.38 -30.12 6.41
N SER A 53 -4.45 -29.55 5.64
CA SER A 53 -3.02 -29.85 5.75
C SER A 53 -2.45 -29.28 7.05
N LEU A 54 -2.70 -27.99 7.33
CA LEU A 54 -2.33 -27.34 8.59
C LEU A 54 -2.95 -28.05 9.80
N GLY A 55 -4.24 -28.41 9.77
CA GLY A 55 -4.91 -29.18 10.84
C GLY A 55 -4.37 -30.61 11.05
N GLN A 56 -3.55 -31.12 10.13
CA GLN A 56 -2.75 -32.33 10.36
C GLN A 56 -1.41 -32.01 11.05
N ALA A 57 -0.76 -30.89 10.70
CA ALA A 57 0.46 -30.39 11.35
C ALA A 57 0.21 -29.90 12.80
N PHE A 58 -0.79 -29.03 13.03
CA PHE A 58 -1.16 -28.40 14.31
C PHE A 58 -1.51 -29.37 15.46
N ARG A 59 -1.53 -30.69 15.22
CA ARG A 59 -1.43 -31.70 16.29
C ARG A 59 -0.03 -31.79 16.91
N ARG A 60 0.91 -30.91 16.51
CA ARG A 60 2.27 -30.75 17.04
C ARG A 60 2.72 -29.28 17.08
N ASP A 61 2.27 -28.58 18.12
CA ASP A 61 2.80 -27.32 18.67
C ASP A 61 2.66 -25.99 17.88
N SER A 62 2.46 -24.92 18.67
CA SER A 62 2.56 -23.48 18.34
C SER A 62 1.62 -22.89 17.26
N SER A 63 1.30 -21.60 17.38
CA SER A 63 0.23 -20.89 16.66
C SER A 63 0.71 -20.07 15.45
N GLY A 64 1.25 -20.72 14.43
CA GLY A 64 1.68 -20.07 13.18
C GLY A 64 1.58 -21.01 11.99
N ILE A 65 1.54 -20.46 10.77
CA ILE A 65 1.49 -21.27 9.55
C ILE A 65 2.85 -21.95 9.34
N ASP A 66 2.84 -23.27 9.24
CA ASP A 66 4.04 -24.05 8.90
C ASP A 66 4.30 -23.94 7.38
N ILE A 67 4.98 -22.85 7.00
CA ILE A 67 5.34 -22.52 5.61
C ILE A 67 6.23 -23.63 5.00
N ASP A 68 7.11 -24.26 5.76
CA ASP A 68 7.94 -25.38 5.28
C ASP A 68 7.06 -26.60 4.93
N TYR A 69 6.08 -26.92 5.78
CA TYR A 69 5.12 -27.99 5.52
C TYR A 69 4.16 -27.68 4.37
N LEU A 70 3.64 -26.46 4.26
CA LEU A 70 2.84 -26.03 3.10
C LEU A 70 3.65 -26.06 1.80
N THR A 71 4.90 -25.61 1.83
CA THR A 71 5.83 -25.72 0.69
C THR A 71 6.02 -27.18 0.28
N ALA A 72 6.08 -28.10 1.24
CA ALA A 72 6.16 -29.54 0.97
C ALA A 72 4.87 -30.17 0.41
N GLN A 73 3.67 -29.66 0.77
CA GLN A 73 2.39 -30.12 0.19
C GLN A 73 2.06 -29.46 -1.16
N SER A 74 2.62 -28.28 -1.43
CA SER A 74 2.30 -27.45 -2.60
C SER A 74 2.29 -28.21 -3.94
N PRO A 75 3.26 -29.10 -4.26
CA PRO A 75 3.23 -29.85 -5.53
C PRO A 75 1.98 -30.74 -5.69
N VAL A 76 1.46 -31.30 -4.60
CA VAL A 76 0.29 -32.19 -4.62
C VAL A 76 -0.99 -31.40 -4.81
N ILE A 77 -1.11 -30.23 -4.16
CA ILE A 77 -2.25 -29.32 -4.34
C ILE A 77 -2.25 -28.77 -5.77
N ILE A 78 -1.09 -28.33 -6.27
CA ILE A 78 -0.90 -27.84 -7.65
C ILE A 78 -1.24 -28.93 -8.68
N GLU A 79 -0.79 -30.17 -8.50
CA GLU A 79 -1.13 -31.28 -9.41
C GLU A 79 -2.64 -31.62 -9.37
N THR A 80 -3.25 -31.59 -8.18
CA THR A 80 -4.69 -31.83 -8.02
C THR A 80 -5.52 -30.78 -8.77
N MET A 81 -5.24 -29.50 -8.49
CA MET A 81 -5.94 -28.36 -9.11
C MET A 81 -5.67 -28.26 -10.62
N HIS A 82 -4.45 -28.55 -11.08
CA HIS A 82 -4.13 -28.64 -12.50
C HIS A 82 -5.05 -29.64 -13.21
N ASN A 83 -5.16 -30.86 -12.66
CA ASN A 83 -5.95 -31.92 -13.26
C ASN A 83 -7.45 -31.58 -13.30
N GLU A 84 -7.96 -30.88 -12.27
CA GLU A 84 -9.34 -30.38 -12.28
C GLU A 84 -9.55 -29.25 -13.29
N MET A 85 -8.59 -28.33 -13.45
CA MET A 85 -8.69 -27.19 -14.37
C MET A 85 -8.61 -27.58 -15.85
N LEU A 86 -8.02 -28.74 -16.21
CA LEU A 86 -7.83 -29.19 -17.60
C LEU A 86 -9.08 -29.11 -18.51
N PRO A 87 -10.29 -29.52 -18.08
CA PRO A 87 -11.51 -29.42 -18.90
C PRO A 87 -12.00 -27.98 -19.10
N TYR A 88 -11.62 -27.05 -18.21
CA TYR A 88 -12.12 -25.67 -18.16
C TYR A 88 -11.23 -24.68 -18.93
N ARG A 89 -10.35 -25.17 -19.81
CA ARG A 89 -9.36 -24.38 -20.54
C ARG A 89 -9.93 -23.16 -21.29
N ASP A 90 -11.12 -23.28 -21.87
CA ASP A 90 -11.75 -22.16 -22.58
C ASP A 90 -12.35 -21.10 -21.64
N LEU A 91 -12.86 -21.53 -20.48
CA LEU A 91 -13.30 -20.66 -19.37
C LEU A 91 -12.10 -19.91 -18.76
N LEU A 92 -11.00 -20.60 -18.45
CA LEU A 92 -9.73 -19.97 -18.06
C LEU A 92 -9.20 -19.03 -19.15
N GLY A 93 -9.55 -19.26 -20.40
CA GLY A 93 -9.25 -18.35 -21.51
C GLY A 93 -10.01 -17.02 -21.47
N ARG A 94 -10.97 -16.80 -20.56
CA ARG A 94 -11.65 -15.51 -20.33
C ARG A 94 -10.83 -14.57 -19.45
N LEU A 95 -9.87 -15.08 -18.68
CA LEU A 95 -8.86 -14.28 -17.98
C LEU A 95 -8.00 -13.41 -18.94
N GLY A 96 -8.10 -13.61 -20.26
CA GLY A 96 -7.60 -12.64 -21.23
C GLY A 96 -8.36 -11.31 -21.28
N GLN A 97 -9.29 -11.02 -20.36
CA GLN A 97 -9.92 -9.71 -20.14
C GLN A 97 -9.47 -9.12 -18.80
N ALA A 98 -9.19 -7.82 -18.77
CA ALA A 98 -8.56 -7.16 -17.63
C ALA A 98 -9.53 -7.01 -16.45
N GLU A 99 -10.79 -6.71 -16.76
CA GLU A 99 -11.90 -6.49 -15.84
C GLU A 99 -12.21 -7.74 -15.02
N LEU A 100 -12.24 -8.91 -15.67
CA LEU A 100 -12.37 -10.21 -14.98
C LEU A 100 -11.13 -10.53 -14.13
N THR A 101 -9.94 -10.12 -14.59
CA THR A 101 -8.70 -10.39 -13.85
C THR A 101 -8.61 -9.53 -12.58
N GLU A 102 -8.97 -8.24 -12.63
CA GLU A 102 -9.11 -7.41 -11.43
C GLU A 102 -10.22 -7.94 -10.51
N ALA A 103 -11.33 -8.43 -11.06
CA ALA A 103 -12.37 -9.04 -10.25
C ALA A 103 -11.90 -10.31 -9.51
N VAL A 104 -11.02 -11.13 -10.11
CA VAL A 104 -10.36 -12.26 -9.42
C VAL A 104 -9.44 -11.75 -8.32
N VAL A 105 -8.66 -10.69 -8.56
CA VAL A 105 -7.79 -10.11 -7.51
C VAL A 105 -8.61 -9.51 -6.38
N ALA A 106 -9.70 -8.81 -6.67
CA ALA A 106 -10.58 -8.22 -5.67
C ALA A 106 -11.42 -9.27 -4.91
N LEU A 107 -11.59 -10.48 -5.46
CA LEU A 107 -12.20 -11.62 -4.78
C LEU A 107 -11.20 -12.34 -3.85
N CYS A 108 -10.01 -12.65 -4.37
CA CYS A 108 -9.03 -13.50 -3.67
C CYS A 108 -8.01 -12.73 -2.81
N LEU A 109 -7.83 -11.42 -3.05
CA LEU A 109 -6.90 -10.53 -2.36
C LEU A 109 -7.57 -9.19 -1.95
N GLY A 110 -8.90 -9.16 -1.81
CA GLY A 110 -9.67 -8.00 -1.33
C GLY A 110 -10.14 -8.15 0.12
N GLY A 111 -10.30 -7.02 0.83
CA GLY A 111 -10.69 -6.99 2.24
C GLY A 111 -9.55 -7.37 3.20
N ASP A 112 -9.93 -7.96 4.34
CA ASP A 112 -9.04 -8.37 5.43
C ASP A 112 -8.39 -9.72 5.09
N VAL A 113 -7.51 -9.71 4.09
CA VAL A 113 -6.90 -10.92 3.52
C VAL A 113 -5.89 -11.55 4.48
N ASP A 114 -6.06 -12.83 4.79
CA ASP A 114 -5.11 -13.61 5.58
C ASP A 114 -4.03 -14.28 4.71
N GLU A 115 -2.90 -14.68 5.31
CA GLU A 115 -1.82 -15.40 4.62
C GLU A 115 -2.30 -16.66 3.85
N PRO A 116 -3.22 -17.51 4.39
CA PRO A 116 -3.83 -18.62 3.66
C PRO A 116 -4.50 -18.20 2.35
N SER A 117 -5.23 -17.08 2.32
CA SER A 117 -5.87 -16.58 1.09
C SER A 117 -4.83 -16.19 0.04
N VAL A 118 -3.77 -15.47 0.42
CA VAL A 118 -2.70 -15.08 -0.52
C VAL A 118 -1.96 -16.31 -1.06
N PHE A 119 -1.64 -17.27 -0.18
CA PHE A 119 -0.99 -18.53 -0.55
C PHE A 119 -1.90 -19.42 -1.42
N GLY A 120 -3.20 -19.46 -1.15
CA GLY A 120 -4.18 -20.19 -1.96
C GLY A 120 -4.22 -19.69 -3.39
N LEU A 121 -4.20 -18.36 -3.61
CA LEU A 121 -4.11 -17.81 -4.95
C LEU A 121 -2.76 -18.12 -5.62
N GLN A 122 -1.65 -18.16 -4.87
CA GLN A 122 -0.35 -18.60 -5.41
C GLN A 122 -0.43 -20.01 -6.01
N LEU A 123 -0.99 -20.97 -5.26
CA LEU A 123 -1.13 -22.36 -5.72
C LEU A 123 -2.06 -22.48 -6.95
N LEU A 124 -3.16 -21.72 -6.98
CA LEU A 124 -4.03 -21.64 -8.17
C LEU A 124 -3.31 -21.09 -9.39
N VAL A 125 -2.52 -20.02 -9.24
CA VAL A 125 -1.76 -19.39 -10.32
C VAL A 125 -0.75 -20.37 -10.93
N GLU A 126 -0.07 -21.16 -10.12
CA GLU A 126 0.85 -22.22 -10.62
C GLU A 126 0.09 -23.39 -11.25
N ALA A 127 -1.05 -23.80 -10.70
CA ALA A 127 -1.90 -24.86 -11.26
C ALA A 127 -2.46 -24.49 -12.64
N MET A 128 -2.95 -23.26 -12.82
CA MET A 128 -3.56 -22.81 -14.08
C MET A 128 -2.52 -22.45 -15.16
N SER A 129 -1.32 -21.98 -14.77
CA SER A 129 -0.24 -21.55 -15.67
C SER A 129 0.06 -22.47 -16.87
N PRO A 130 0.22 -23.80 -16.71
CA PRO A 130 0.39 -24.73 -17.83
C PRO A 130 -0.89 -24.97 -18.66
N VAL A 131 -2.08 -24.79 -18.06
CA VAL A 131 -3.38 -25.06 -18.69
C VAL A 131 -3.83 -23.89 -19.57
N VAL A 132 -3.66 -22.64 -19.14
CA VAL A 132 -4.24 -21.46 -19.81
C VAL A 132 -3.89 -21.36 -21.31
N PRO A 133 -4.84 -20.95 -22.17
CA PRO A 133 -4.54 -20.61 -23.55
C PRO A 133 -3.70 -19.33 -23.60
N HIS A 134 -2.94 -19.14 -24.69
CA HIS A 134 -1.97 -18.04 -24.83
C HIS A 134 -2.56 -16.65 -24.51
N ARG A 135 -3.81 -16.39 -24.90
CA ARG A 135 -4.56 -15.14 -24.64
C ARG A 135 -4.73 -14.77 -23.16
N ALA A 136 -4.60 -15.73 -22.24
CA ALA A 136 -4.77 -15.53 -20.80
C ALA A 136 -3.44 -15.56 -20.01
N ARG A 137 -2.29 -15.69 -20.69
CA ARG A 137 -0.98 -15.72 -20.01
C ARG A 137 -0.57 -14.39 -19.40
N VAL A 138 -1.03 -13.28 -19.99
CA VAL A 138 -0.89 -11.93 -19.41
C VAL A 138 -1.49 -11.88 -18.00
N ALA A 139 -2.69 -12.43 -17.82
CA ALA A 139 -3.36 -12.48 -16.52
C ALA A 139 -2.67 -13.42 -15.53
N VAL A 140 -2.11 -14.56 -15.96
CA VAL A 140 -1.35 -15.45 -15.06
C VAL A 140 -0.09 -14.77 -14.51
N GLU A 141 0.70 -14.10 -15.35
CA GLU A 141 1.87 -13.35 -14.88
C GLU A 141 1.47 -12.10 -14.08
N TYR A 142 0.31 -11.49 -14.38
CA TYR A 142 -0.23 -10.38 -13.60
C TYR A 142 -0.73 -10.81 -12.20
N LEU A 143 -1.49 -11.91 -12.11
CA LEU A 143 -1.93 -12.50 -10.84
C LEU A 143 -0.71 -12.92 -10.00
N ARG A 144 0.31 -13.53 -10.63
CA ARG A 144 1.61 -13.80 -10.00
C ARG A 144 2.24 -12.53 -9.42
N GLY A 145 2.14 -11.40 -10.10
CA GLY A 145 2.62 -10.11 -9.60
C GLY A 145 1.83 -9.58 -8.41
N ARG A 146 0.49 -9.66 -8.44
CA ARG A 146 -0.37 -9.26 -7.29
C ARG A 146 -0.21 -10.17 -6.07
N VAL A 147 0.07 -11.46 -6.28
CA VAL A 147 0.44 -12.40 -5.20
C VAL A 147 1.82 -12.05 -4.63
N ALA A 148 2.84 -11.82 -5.47
CA ALA A 148 4.17 -11.44 -5.01
C ALA A 148 4.17 -10.10 -4.25
N ASP A 149 3.36 -9.15 -4.70
CA ASP A 149 3.11 -7.86 -4.02
C ASP A 149 2.53 -8.06 -2.62
N ARG A 150 1.50 -8.92 -2.48
CA ARG A 150 0.88 -9.29 -1.19
C ARG A 150 1.68 -10.27 -0.33
N MET A 151 2.77 -10.84 -0.86
CA MET A 151 3.78 -11.61 -0.11
C MET A 151 5.04 -10.78 0.19
N GLY A 152 4.97 -9.46 0.00
CA GLY A 152 6.05 -8.53 0.34
C GLY A 152 7.26 -8.53 -0.59
N SER A 153 7.18 -9.17 -1.78
CA SER A 153 8.27 -9.13 -2.77
C SER A 153 7.96 -8.16 -3.91
N GLY A 154 8.17 -6.86 -3.67
CA GLY A 154 8.05 -5.83 -4.71
C GLY A 154 8.96 -6.05 -5.93
N LEU A 155 10.08 -6.79 -5.76
CA LEU A 155 10.99 -7.16 -6.86
C LEU A 155 10.44 -8.29 -7.73
N ASP A 156 9.84 -9.32 -7.13
CA ASP A 156 9.18 -10.38 -7.91
C ASP A 156 7.88 -9.88 -8.55
N ALA A 157 7.18 -8.97 -7.88
CA ALA A 157 6.02 -8.26 -8.43
C ALA A 157 6.39 -7.48 -9.71
N GLU A 158 7.43 -6.63 -9.67
CA GLU A 158 7.93 -5.92 -10.87
C GLU A 158 8.30 -6.91 -11.99
N THR A 159 9.02 -7.99 -11.64
CA THR A 159 9.47 -9.02 -12.58
C THR A 159 8.31 -9.81 -13.19
N ALA A 160 7.19 -9.95 -12.49
CA ALA A 160 5.99 -10.63 -12.98
C ALA A 160 5.12 -9.69 -13.84
N PHE A 161 4.96 -8.43 -13.46
CA PHE A 161 4.27 -7.43 -14.29
C PHE A 161 5.02 -7.12 -15.60
N GLU A 162 6.36 -7.09 -15.60
CA GLU A 162 7.14 -6.99 -16.85
C GLU A 162 6.94 -8.22 -17.76
N ARG A 163 6.73 -9.41 -17.18
CA ARG A 163 6.36 -10.63 -17.93
C ARG A 163 4.93 -10.59 -18.46
N ALA A 164 3.98 -10.00 -17.73
CA ALA A 164 2.63 -9.75 -18.22
C ALA A 164 2.66 -8.85 -19.47
N LEU A 165 3.41 -7.73 -19.41
CA LEU A 165 3.59 -6.82 -20.57
C LEU A 165 4.38 -7.42 -21.74
N ALA A 166 5.09 -8.54 -21.54
CA ALA A 166 5.71 -9.30 -22.62
C ALA A 166 4.69 -10.18 -23.39
N PHE A 167 3.52 -10.45 -22.81
CA PHE A 167 2.39 -11.08 -23.50
C PHE A 167 1.42 -10.06 -24.11
N ASP A 168 1.09 -8.99 -23.38
CA ASP A 168 0.33 -7.85 -23.91
C ASP A 168 0.92 -6.49 -23.44
N PRO A 169 1.63 -5.76 -24.33
CA PRO A 169 2.21 -4.45 -24.02
C PRO A 169 1.20 -3.33 -23.70
N GLN A 170 -0.10 -3.58 -23.78
CA GLN A 170 -1.19 -2.62 -23.52
C GLN A 170 -2.12 -3.06 -22.37
N TRP A 171 -1.74 -4.08 -21.60
CA TRP A 171 -2.50 -4.51 -20.42
C TRP A 171 -2.48 -3.46 -19.30
N VAL A 172 -3.54 -2.65 -19.23
CA VAL A 172 -3.64 -1.46 -18.37
C VAL A 172 -3.28 -1.73 -16.90
N PRO A 173 -3.79 -2.78 -16.21
CA PRO A 173 -3.42 -3.02 -14.81
C PRO A 173 -1.92 -3.26 -14.62
N ALA A 174 -1.24 -3.94 -15.54
CA ALA A 174 0.20 -4.16 -15.44
C ALA A 174 1.01 -2.88 -15.75
N LEU A 175 0.46 -1.94 -16.51
CA LEU A 175 1.06 -0.62 -16.72
C LEU A 175 0.94 0.24 -15.46
N GLU A 176 -0.22 0.23 -14.80
CA GLU A 176 -0.49 1.00 -13.59
C GLU A 176 0.34 0.48 -12.40
N TRP A 177 0.38 -0.84 -12.17
CA TRP A 177 1.22 -1.43 -11.13
C TRP A 177 2.71 -1.20 -11.38
N LEU A 178 3.20 -1.28 -12.62
CA LEU A 178 4.58 -0.90 -12.93
C LEU A 178 4.85 0.61 -12.80
N ALA A 179 3.83 1.46 -12.94
CA ALA A 179 3.97 2.89 -12.68
C ALA A 179 4.12 3.18 -11.19
N ALA A 180 3.37 2.49 -10.32
CA ALA A 180 3.52 2.55 -8.87
C ALA A 180 4.91 2.07 -8.42
N LEU A 181 5.38 0.91 -8.91
CA LEU A 181 6.71 0.40 -8.59
C LEU A 181 7.84 1.27 -9.17
N ALA A 182 7.65 1.89 -10.33
CA ALA A 182 8.60 2.88 -10.88
C ALA A 182 8.62 4.19 -10.08
N ASN A 183 7.47 4.61 -9.54
CA ASN A 183 7.37 5.70 -8.57
C ASN A 183 8.17 5.35 -7.30
N ASP A 184 8.02 4.14 -6.76
CA ASP A 184 8.75 3.67 -5.59
C ASP A 184 10.28 3.72 -5.83
N ARG A 185 10.73 3.23 -6.99
CA ARG A 185 12.13 3.31 -7.45
C ARG A 185 12.69 4.73 -7.66
N GLY A 186 11.86 5.76 -7.62
CA GLY A 186 12.27 7.13 -7.93
C GLY A 186 12.46 7.40 -9.44
N ASP A 187 11.90 6.56 -10.33
CA ASP A 187 11.92 6.76 -11.78
C ASP A 187 10.63 7.44 -12.26
N ALA A 188 10.49 8.74 -11.97
CA ALA A 188 9.34 9.54 -12.39
C ALA A 188 9.14 9.55 -13.92
N ASP A 189 10.21 9.40 -14.71
CA ASP A 189 10.11 9.32 -16.17
C ASP A 189 9.53 7.99 -16.65
N ARG A 190 9.96 6.85 -16.07
CA ARG A 190 9.36 5.53 -16.34
C ARG A 190 7.92 5.48 -15.85
N ALA A 191 7.63 5.99 -14.64
CA ALA A 191 6.29 6.02 -14.08
C ALA A 191 5.31 6.81 -14.97
N LEU A 192 5.65 8.06 -15.32
CA LEU A 192 4.82 8.87 -16.23
C LEU A 192 4.67 8.22 -17.62
N SER A 193 5.73 7.63 -18.17
CA SER A 193 5.66 6.91 -19.46
C SER A 193 4.80 5.63 -19.41
N LEU A 194 4.54 5.07 -18.24
CA LEU A 194 3.62 3.94 -18.04
C LEU A 194 2.18 4.44 -17.86
N LEU A 195 1.97 5.52 -17.10
CA LEU A 195 0.68 6.20 -16.97
C LEU A 195 0.16 6.73 -18.33
N ASP A 196 1.04 7.35 -19.13
CA ASP A 196 0.76 7.78 -20.51
C ASP A 196 0.28 6.60 -21.40
N ARG A 197 0.81 5.38 -21.16
CA ARG A 197 0.43 4.15 -21.90
C ARG A 197 -0.84 3.49 -21.38
N ALA A 198 -1.11 3.62 -20.08
CA ALA A 198 -2.36 3.19 -19.44
C ALA A 198 -3.54 4.10 -19.84
N GLY A 199 -3.26 5.32 -20.33
CA GLY A 199 -4.28 6.32 -20.66
C GLY A 199 -4.73 7.15 -19.47
N VAL A 200 -3.97 7.14 -18.37
CA VAL A 200 -4.24 7.94 -17.16
C VAL A 200 -4.18 9.42 -17.50
N SER A 201 -5.15 10.19 -17.00
CA SER A 201 -5.26 11.62 -17.29
C SER A 201 -4.09 12.42 -16.71
N PRO A 202 -3.55 13.43 -17.41
CA PRO A 202 -2.62 14.40 -16.82
C PRO A 202 -3.19 15.21 -15.64
N ASP A 203 -4.50 15.13 -15.40
CA ASP A 203 -5.17 15.71 -14.22
C ASP A 203 -5.20 14.79 -12.99
N ASP A 204 -4.73 13.54 -13.12
CA ASP A 204 -4.62 12.57 -12.03
C ASP A 204 -3.66 13.03 -10.90
N GLY A 205 -3.90 12.55 -9.68
CA GLY A 205 -3.12 12.90 -8.50
C GLY A 205 -1.67 12.41 -8.57
N LEU A 206 -1.46 11.14 -8.94
CA LEU A 206 -0.12 10.55 -9.09
C LEU A 206 0.61 11.19 -10.27
N TYR A 207 -0.07 11.38 -11.41
CA TYR A 207 0.52 12.06 -12.58
C TYR A 207 0.99 13.49 -12.25
N ARG A 208 0.13 14.31 -11.65
CA ARG A 208 0.46 15.70 -11.24
C ARG A 208 1.54 15.75 -10.17
N MET A 209 1.66 14.73 -9.33
CA MET A 209 2.73 14.62 -8.33
C MET A 209 4.07 14.30 -9.01
N LEU A 210 4.12 13.24 -9.83
CA LEU A 210 5.35 12.80 -10.52
C LEU A 210 5.94 13.85 -11.46
N VAL A 211 5.10 14.69 -12.11
CA VAL A 211 5.58 15.80 -12.94
C VAL A 211 6.49 16.77 -12.16
N LYS A 212 6.28 16.94 -10.85
CA LYS A 212 7.14 17.78 -9.99
C LYS A 212 8.51 17.17 -9.74
N TYR A 213 8.59 15.84 -9.75
CA TYR A 213 9.81 15.09 -9.42
C TYR A 213 10.58 14.59 -10.66
N ARG A 214 10.16 14.97 -11.88
CA ARG A 214 10.99 14.81 -13.09
C ARG A 214 12.29 15.61 -12.94
N PRO A 215 13.46 15.03 -13.29
CA PRO A 215 14.74 15.65 -12.99
C PRO A 215 15.03 16.88 -13.88
N GLY A 216 15.13 18.05 -13.23
CA GLY A 216 15.81 19.22 -13.77
C GLY A 216 17.33 19.11 -13.60
N ASN A 217 18.11 19.71 -14.51
CA ASN A 217 19.57 19.53 -14.56
C ASN A 217 20.33 20.32 -13.47
N VAL A 218 20.46 19.81 -12.23
CA VAL A 218 21.38 20.36 -11.19
C VAL A 218 21.94 19.30 -10.22
N VAL A 219 23.24 18.97 -10.29
CA VAL A 219 24.09 18.47 -9.17
C VAL A 219 24.05 16.93 -8.89
N SER A 220 25.03 16.01 -8.90
CA SER A 220 26.52 16.04 -8.97
C SER A 220 27.17 14.72 -9.47
N LEU A 221 26.38 13.63 -9.65
CA LEU A 221 26.86 12.23 -9.72
C LEU A 221 27.85 11.94 -10.87
N GLN A 222 28.76 10.97 -10.67
CA GLN A 222 29.74 10.66 -11.72
C GLN A 222 29.14 9.88 -12.88
N ARG A 223 29.65 10.19 -14.07
CA ARG A 223 29.17 9.70 -15.38
C ARG A 223 29.09 8.17 -15.52
N ASN A 224 29.76 7.39 -14.67
CA ASN A 224 29.81 5.92 -14.75
C ASN A 224 29.03 5.19 -13.65
N ASP A 225 28.47 5.93 -12.69
CA ASP A 225 27.78 5.40 -11.52
C ASP A 225 26.42 4.80 -11.93
N PRO A 226 25.80 3.92 -11.12
CA PRO A 226 24.40 3.55 -11.30
C PRO A 226 23.51 4.79 -11.36
N CYS A 227 22.47 4.77 -12.18
CA CYS A 227 21.53 5.87 -12.27
C CYS A 227 20.70 5.95 -10.98
N TRP A 228 20.53 7.16 -10.46
CA TRP A 228 19.79 7.43 -9.23
C TRP A 228 18.29 7.10 -9.31
N CYS A 229 17.73 6.97 -10.53
CA CYS A 229 16.35 6.54 -10.77
C CYS A 229 16.12 5.01 -10.61
N GLY A 230 16.96 4.31 -9.85
CA GLY A 230 16.85 2.86 -9.61
C GLY A 230 17.06 1.92 -10.82
N SER A 231 17.11 2.43 -12.06
CA SER A 231 17.07 1.63 -13.31
C SER A 231 18.26 0.68 -13.59
N GLY A 232 19.23 0.57 -12.68
CA GLY A 232 20.43 -0.29 -12.79
C GLY A 232 21.41 0.08 -13.91
N ARG A 233 21.04 0.97 -14.83
CA ARG A 233 21.87 1.47 -15.94
C ARG A 233 22.87 2.50 -15.43
N LYS A 234 23.96 2.72 -16.15
CA LYS A 234 24.91 3.80 -15.81
C LYS A 234 24.33 5.16 -16.16
N LEU A 235 24.59 6.19 -15.35
CA LEU A 235 24.09 7.56 -15.53
C LEU A 235 24.20 8.07 -16.99
N LYS A 236 25.36 7.86 -17.64
CA LYS A 236 25.60 8.23 -19.06
C LYS A 236 24.74 7.51 -20.12
N GLN A 237 24.01 6.46 -19.73
CA GLN A 237 23.13 5.63 -20.57
C GLN A 237 21.65 5.76 -20.17
N CYS A 238 21.36 6.55 -19.14
CA CYS A 238 20.02 6.84 -18.64
C CYS A 238 19.90 8.37 -18.55
N HIS A 239 19.89 8.96 -17.35
CA HIS A 239 19.87 10.42 -17.14
C HIS A 239 21.21 11.11 -17.41
N ARG A 240 21.63 11.16 -18.68
CA ARG A 240 22.93 11.76 -19.07
C ARG A 240 22.91 13.30 -18.97
N GLY A 241 23.32 13.83 -17.82
CA GLY A 241 23.39 15.27 -17.55
C GLY A 241 22.09 15.86 -16.99
N ALA A 242 21.14 14.99 -16.63
CA ALA A 242 20.09 15.28 -15.68
C ALA A 242 20.49 14.65 -14.34
N GLU A 243 20.16 15.31 -13.24
CA GLU A 243 20.85 15.14 -11.96
C GLU A 243 19.81 14.99 -10.83
N PRO A 244 20.12 14.24 -9.75
CA PRO A 244 19.13 13.87 -8.74
C PRO A 244 18.61 15.08 -7.96
N LEU A 245 17.31 15.09 -7.67
CA LEU A 245 16.74 16.05 -6.73
C LEU A 245 17.36 15.84 -5.32
N PRO A 246 17.59 16.91 -4.54
CA PRO A 246 18.09 16.80 -3.18
C PRO A 246 17.23 15.87 -2.32
N LEU A 247 17.84 15.16 -1.36
CA LEU A 247 17.11 14.27 -0.47
C LEU A 247 16.01 15.02 0.31
N THR A 248 16.26 16.27 0.70
CA THR A 248 15.27 17.17 1.32
C THR A 248 14.07 17.50 0.43
N THR A 249 14.21 17.39 -0.90
CA THR A 249 13.09 17.48 -1.85
C THR A 249 12.41 16.12 -2.06
N ARG A 250 13.19 15.03 -2.04
CA ARG A 250 12.68 13.66 -2.20
C ARG A 250 12.01 13.10 -0.95
N ALA A 251 12.26 13.64 0.24
CA ALA A 251 11.59 13.23 1.48
C ALA A 251 10.06 13.39 1.39
N SER A 252 9.57 14.49 0.80
CA SER A 252 8.14 14.67 0.52
C SER A 252 7.60 13.68 -0.52
N TRP A 253 8.45 13.22 -1.46
CA TRP A 253 8.08 12.15 -2.39
C TRP A 253 8.02 10.79 -1.69
N LEU A 254 9.03 10.47 -0.85
CA LEU A 254 9.08 9.27 -0.03
C LEU A 254 7.85 9.16 0.88
N TRP A 255 7.43 10.27 1.49
CA TRP A 255 6.16 10.33 2.22
C TRP A 255 4.95 10.01 1.34
N HIS A 256 4.85 10.57 0.12
CA HIS A 256 3.77 10.23 -0.81
C HIS A 256 3.78 8.76 -1.25
N LYS A 257 4.95 8.13 -1.40
CA LYS A 257 5.07 6.68 -1.69
C LYS A 257 4.52 5.85 -0.52
N ALA A 258 4.94 6.17 0.71
CA ALA A 258 4.46 5.53 1.93
C ALA A 258 2.94 5.66 2.11
N MET A 259 2.38 6.86 1.93
CA MET A 259 0.92 7.06 2.03
C MET A 259 0.13 6.29 0.97
N ALA A 260 0.65 6.19 -0.27
CA ALA A 260 0.02 5.37 -1.30
C ALA A 260 0.03 3.87 -0.92
N PHE A 261 1.14 3.36 -0.38
CA PHE A 261 1.22 1.99 0.12
C PHE A 261 0.21 1.70 1.24
N VAL A 262 0.03 2.62 2.19
CA VAL A 262 -1.02 2.53 3.23
C VAL A 262 -2.42 2.46 2.61
N GLN A 263 -2.72 3.26 1.58
CA GLN A 263 -4.03 3.28 0.92
C GLN A 263 -4.31 2.04 0.03
N ASP A 264 -3.29 1.46 -0.58
CA ASP A 264 -3.40 0.30 -1.49
C ASP A 264 -3.29 -1.07 -0.78
N GLY A 265 -2.76 -1.09 0.45
CA GLY A 265 -2.50 -2.27 1.27
C GLY A 265 -3.73 -3.05 1.75
N PRO A 266 -3.58 -3.98 2.72
CA PRO A 266 -4.70 -4.74 3.27
C PRO A 266 -5.63 -3.91 4.16
N TRP A 267 -5.11 -2.87 4.85
CA TRP A 267 -5.73 -2.17 5.99
C TRP A 267 -6.98 -1.30 5.71
N ARG A 268 -7.81 -1.70 4.73
CA ARG A 268 -8.96 -0.90 4.26
C ARG A 268 -10.08 -0.82 5.29
N SER A 269 -10.24 -1.84 6.12
CA SER A 269 -11.26 -1.86 7.18
C SER A 269 -10.86 -0.94 8.33
N GLU A 270 -9.60 -0.99 8.74
CA GLU A 270 -9.00 -0.14 9.77
C GLU A 270 -9.03 1.33 9.34
N ILE A 271 -8.62 1.64 8.10
CA ILE A 271 -8.72 3.00 7.54
C ILE A 271 -10.19 3.49 7.51
N PHE A 272 -11.16 2.60 7.27
CA PHE A 272 -12.58 2.94 7.30
C PHE A 272 -13.11 3.14 8.73
N GLU A 273 -12.68 2.32 9.70
CA GLU A 273 -13.01 2.50 11.12
C GLU A 273 -12.43 3.80 11.69
N LEU A 274 -11.17 4.10 11.37
CA LEU A 274 -10.54 5.39 11.71
C LEU A 274 -11.26 6.57 11.04
N ALA A 275 -11.70 6.44 9.78
CA ALA A 275 -12.48 7.48 9.10
C ALA A 275 -13.87 7.68 9.73
N ALA A 276 -14.52 6.60 10.17
CA ALA A 276 -15.80 6.65 10.87
C ALA A 276 -15.65 7.33 12.24
N GLU A 277 -14.61 7.01 12.99
CA GLU A 277 -14.29 7.67 14.26
C GLU A 277 -13.93 9.15 14.05
N ARG A 278 -13.08 9.46 13.06
CA ARG A 278 -12.69 10.84 12.70
C ARG A 278 -13.87 11.71 12.28
N SER A 279 -14.90 11.10 11.69
CA SER A 279 -16.12 11.78 11.23
C SER A 279 -17.31 11.64 12.18
N ARG A 280 -17.14 11.07 13.39
CA ARG A 280 -18.24 10.76 14.35
C ARG A 280 -19.15 11.93 14.77
N TYR A 281 -18.73 13.18 14.50
CA TYR A 281 -19.51 14.40 14.76
C TYR A 281 -20.05 15.10 13.49
N GLY A 282 -19.74 14.57 12.30
CA GLY A 282 -20.21 15.04 10.99
C GLY A 282 -21.28 14.13 10.40
N GLY A 283 -21.34 14.04 9.07
CA GLY A 283 -22.11 13.06 8.32
C GLY A 283 -21.36 12.51 7.12
N ASP A 284 -22.09 11.97 6.14
CA ASP A 284 -21.54 11.25 4.98
C ASP A 284 -20.41 12.02 4.25
N ARG A 285 -20.53 13.35 4.13
CA ARG A 285 -19.51 14.19 3.48
C ARG A 285 -18.20 14.20 4.27
N GLU A 286 -18.29 14.43 5.58
CA GLU A 286 -17.14 14.45 6.48
C GLU A 286 -16.49 13.06 6.57
N MET A 287 -17.27 11.97 6.44
CA MET A 287 -16.76 10.61 6.31
C MET A 287 -15.95 10.40 5.01
N PHE A 288 -16.46 10.85 3.86
CA PHE A 288 -15.71 10.80 2.60
C PHE A 288 -14.44 11.68 2.62
N GLU A 289 -14.48 12.82 3.32
CA GLU A 289 -13.31 13.69 3.50
C GLU A 289 -12.28 13.07 4.46
N ALA A 290 -12.71 12.33 5.49
CA ALA A 290 -11.83 11.64 6.45
C ALA A 290 -10.98 10.51 5.81
N LEU A 291 -11.48 9.83 4.77
CA LEU A 291 -10.73 8.80 4.01
C LEU A 291 -9.46 9.31 3.31
N SER A 292 -9.18 10.63 3.36
CA SER A 292 -7.95 11.24 2.88
C SER A 292 -7.34 12.24 3.88
N ASP A 293 -7.73 12.16 5.16
CA ASP A 293 -7.14 12.95 6.23
C ASP A 293 -5.69 12.50 6.51
N PRO A 294 -4.68 13.39 6.41
CA PRO A 294 -3.28 13.04 6.66
C PRO A 294 -3.01 12.45 8.04
N LEU A 295 -3.83 12.75 9.06
CA LEU A 295 -3.69 12.15 10.38
C LEU A 295 -3.83 10.63 10.29
N LEU A 296 -4.88 10.14 9.63
CA LEU A 296 -5.28 8.73 9.65
C LEU A 296 -4.27 7.84 8.92
N LEU A 297 -3.85 8.26 7.72
CA LEU A 297 -2.83 7.55 6.97
C LEU A 297 -1.48 7.55 7.69
N SER A 298 -1.15 8.64 8.42
CA SER A 298 0.06 8.68 9.24
C SER A 298 -0.05 7.88 10.54
N ALA A 299 -1.24 7.73 11.10
CA ALA A 299 -1.50 6.95 12.30
C ALA A 299 -1.33 5.46 12.00
N MET A 300 -1.89 4.98 10.89
CA MET A 300 -1.58 3.64 10.38
C MET A 300 -0.09 3.47 10.07
N PHE A 301 0.58 4.50 9.53
CA PHE A 301 1.99 4.39 9.15
C PHE A 301 2.97 4.30 10.34
N ILE A 302 2.74 5.06 11.41
CA ILE A 302 3.63 5.09 12.59
C ILE A 302 3.05 4.24 13.72
N GLU A 303 1.96 4.67 14.36
CA GLU A 303 1.32 3.96 15.47
C GLU A 303 0.72 2.58 15.08
N GLY A 304 0.50 2.33 13.78
CA GLY A 304 0.07 1.04 13.24
C GLY A 304 1.22 0.17 12.70
N GLU A 305 2.48 0.55 12.94
CA GLU A 305 3.71 -0.18 12.55
C GLU A 305 3.90 -0.44 11.02
N VAL A 306 3.03 0.11 10.15
CA VAL A 306 3.08 -0.11 8.69
C VAL A 306 4.36 0.44 8.03
N LEU A 307 5.12 1.32 8.71
CA LEU A 307 6.46 1.73 8.29
C LEU A 307 7.39 0.54 8.07
N ASP A 308 7.45 -0.42 8.99
CA ASP A 308 8.37 -1.57 8.86
C ASP A 308 7.92 -2.53 7.75
N GLU A 309 6.61 -2.73 7.58
CA GLU A 309 6.05 -3.49 6.44
C GLU A 309 6.37 -2.79 5.10
N TYR A 310 6.27 -1.46 5.02
CA TYR A 310 6.71 -0.70 3.85
C TYR A 310 8.23 -0.80 3.62
N ALA A 311 9.03 -0.74 4.69
CA ALA A 311 10.49 -0.87 4.62
C ALA A 311 10.95 -2.29 4.21
N TYR A 312 10.18 -3.32 4.57
CA TYR A 312 10.36 -4.70 4.11
C TYR A 312 9.96 -4.86 2.64
N THR A 313 8.71 -4.50 2.30
CA THR A 313 8.07 -4.81 1.02
C THR A 313 8.47 -3.90 -0.14
N ARG A 314 8.74 -2.61 0.15
CA ARG A 314 9.14 -1.60 -0.85
C ARG A 314 10.58 -1.14 -0.71
N GLY A 315 11.21 -1.25 0.46
CA GLY A 315 12.62 -0.91 0.67
C GLY A 315 13.59 -1.46 -0.38
N PRO A 316 13.47 -2.72 -0.86
CA PRO A 316 14.32 -3.27 -1.93
C PRO A 316 14.18 -2.59 -3.31
N LEU A 317 13.17 -1.73 -3.51
CA LEU A 317 12.98 -0.93 -4.71
C LEU A 317 13.53 0.50 -4.57
N LEU A 318 13.52 1.06 -3.36
CA LEU A 318 13.82 2.47 -3.09
C LEU A 318 15.28 2.84 -3.45
N PRO A 319 15.54 4.12 -3.78
CA PRO A 319 16.88 4.70 -3.72
C PRO A 319 17.51 4.48 -2.34
N ALA A 320 18.81 4.15 -2.30
CA ALA A 320 19.48 3.74 -1.06
C ALA A 320 19.47 4.81 0.04
N ASP A 321 19.50 6.09 -0.34
CA ASP A 321 19.43 7.22 0.59
C ASP A 321 17.99 7.53 1.07
N GLU A 322 16.97 7.19 0.27
CA GLU A 322 15.57 7.17 0.72
C GLU A 322 15.28 6.01 1.66
N LEU A 323 15.93 4.84 1.48
CA LEU A 323 15.82 3.73 2.42
C LEU A 323 16.55 4.01 3.76
N GLU A 324 17.68 4.72 3.71
CA GLU A 324 18.36 5.20 4.92
C GLU A 324 17.52 6.25 5.66
N LEU A 325 16.92 7.19 4.93
CA LEU A 325 15.99 8.17 5.49
C LEU A 325 14.74 7.51 6.09
N LEU A 326 14.10 6.58 5.39
CA LEU A 326 12.94 5.83 5.86
C LEU A 326 13.21 5.13 7.20
N ARG A 327 14.40 4.53 7.36
CA ARG A 327 14.80 3.87 8.61
C ARG A 327 14.96 4.86 9.76
N SER A 328 15.47 6.07 9.49
CA SER A 328 15.54 7.13 10.51
C SER A 328 14.17 7.66 10.95
N TRP A 329 13.10 7.37 10.20
CA TRP A 329 11.72 7.69 10.63
C TRP A 329 11.17 6.71 11.65
N ASN A 330 11.71 5.48 11.73
CA ASN A 330 11.33 4.48 12.74
C ASN A 330 11.93 4.76 14.14
N GLU A 331 12.72 5.84 14.26
CA GLU A 331 13.26 6.33 15.54
C GLU A 331 12.52 7.59 16.04
N VAL A 332 11.38 7.96 15.43
CA VAL A 332 10.67 9.24 15.70
C VAL A 332 9.21 9.02 16.09
N ASP A 333 8.94 9.14 17.40
CA ASP A 333 7.58 9.17 17.95
C ASP A 333 6.81 10.45 17.58
N ARG A 334 5.47 10.40 17.66
CA ARG A 334 4.61 11.56 17.42
C ARG A 334 4.62 12.54 18.58
N GLY A 335 5.18 13.73 18.37
CA GLY A 335 5.27 14.76 19.39
C GLY A 335 4.05 15.68 19.52
N LEU A 336 3.86 16.24 20.71
CA LEU A 336 3.08 17.45 20.94
C LEU A 336 4.05 18.65 20.93
N TYR A 337 3.92 19.56 19.99
CA TYR A 337 4.85 20.66 19.79
C TYR A 337 4.27 22.00 20.24
N GLU A 338 5.12 22.82 20.86
CA GLU A 338 4.83 24.22 21.23
C GLU A 338 5.69 25.16 20.38
N VAL A 339 5.07 26.10 19.68
CA VAL A 339 5.78 27.11 18.88
C VAL A 339 6.45 28.12 19.79
N GLU A 340 7.78 28.14 19.84
CA GLU A 340 8.54 29.13 20.62
C GLU A 340 8.94 30.36 19.78
N GLU A 341 9.24 30.19 18.48
CA GLU A 341 9.49 31.31 17.56
C GLU A 341 8.83 31.08 16.18
N VAL A 342 8.37 32.17 15.56
CA VAL A 342 7.80 32.17 14.19
C VAL A 342 8.69 33.01 13.28
N HIS A 343 9.35 32.36 12.33
CA HIS A 343 10.17 33.00 11.29
C HIS A 343 9.34 33.05 10.01
N ARG A 344 8.50 34.09 9.88
CA ARG A 344 7.48 34.18 8.83
C ARG A 344 8.07 34.06 7.42
N ASP A 345 7.42 33.25 6.59
CA ASP A 345 7.85 32.88 5.24
C ASP A 345 9.16 32.07 5.18
N GLU A 346 9.67 31.58 6.33
CA GLU A 346 10.88 30.76 6.45
C GLU A 346 10.64 29.45 7.22
N GLY A 347 10.04 29.51 8.42
CA GLY A 347 9.77 28.34 9.25
C GLY A 347 9.38 28.62 10.71
N LEU A 348 9.43 27.57 11.53
CA LEU A 348 9.05 27.59 12.95
C LEU A 348 10.18 27.02 13.82
N LEU A 349 10.49 27.66 14.95
CA LEU A 349 11.19 26.99 16.04
C LEU A 349 10.14 26.40 16.97
N VAL A 350 10.10 25.07 17.05
CA VAL A 350 9.17 24.34 17.91
C VAL A 350 9.92 23.57 18.98
N ARG A 351 9.30 23.43 20.14
CA ARG A 351 9.78 22.56 21.21
C ARG A 351 8.80 21.39 21.39
N ASN A 352 9.28 20.16 21.36
CA ASN A 352 8.49 19.01 21.79
C ASN A 352 8.20 19.12 23.29
N VAL A 353 6.95 18.92 23.67
CA VAL A 353 6.45 19.17 25.03
C VAL A 353 6.72 17.98 25.97
N LEU A 354 6.99 16.79 25.42
CA LEU A 354 7.28 15.58 26.20
C LEU A 354 8.74 15.58 26.73
N ASP A 355 9.72 15.71 25.84
CA ASP A 355 11.16 15.63 26.15
C ASP A 355 11.83 17.01 26.39
N GLY A 356 11.28 18.09 25.81
CA GLY A 356 11.86 19.43 25.81
C GLY A 356 12.85 19.73 24.67
N GLU A 357 13.03 18.85 23.69
CA GLU A 357 13.87 19.06 22.51
C GLU A 357 13.35 20.21 21.64
N ARG A 358 14.26 20.97 21.02
CA ARG A 358 13.97 22.09 20.13
C ARG A 358 14.45 21.81 18.71
N VAL A 359 13.56 21.95 17.75
CA VAL A 359 13.83 21.74 16.32
C VAL A 359 13.31 22.93 15.52
N PHE A 360 14.11 23.38 14.55
CA PHE A 360 13.68 24.36 13.55
C PHE A 360 13.18 23.62 12.31
N VAL A 361 11.93 23.88 11.93
CA VAL A 361 11.28 23.23 10.78
C VAL A 361 11.02 24.28 9.70
N PRO A 362 11.66 24.18 8.50
CA PRO A 362 11.43 25.08 7.38
C PRO A 362 10.02 24.94 6.77
N GLU A 363 9.05 25.63 7.38
CA GLU A 363 7.63 25.61 7.00
C GLU A 363 7.14 27.01 6.58
N VAL A 364 7.23 27.28 5.28
CA VAL A 364 6.97 28.58 4.65
C VAL A 364 5.48 28.97 4.67
N LEU A 365 4.56 28.00 4.58
CA LEU A 365 3.12 28.27 4.55
C LEU A 365 2.56 28.35 5.97
N GLY A 366 2.88 27.38 6.83
CA GLY A 366 2.43 27.36 8.23
C GLY A 366 2.89 28.58 9.03
N SER A 367 4.13 29.04 8.83
CA SER A 367 4.69 30.25 9.49
C SER A 367 3.95 31.57 9.19
N ARG A 368 2.95 31.57 8.31
CA ARG A 368 2.07 32.72 8.07
C ARG A 368 0.99 32.86 9.14
N ASP A 369 0.38 31.75 9.51
CA ASP A 369 -0.81 31.69 10.38
C ASP A 369 -0.50 31.13 11.79
N SER A 370 0.65 30.47 11.99
CA SER A 370 1.16 30.11 13.32
C SER A 370 1.51 31.31 14.19
N TYR A 371 1.45 31.11 15.51
CA TYR A 371 1.79 32.11 16.53
C TYR A 371 2.52 31.46 17.71
N VAL A 372 3.32 32.25 18.45
CA VAL A 372 4.06 31.76 19.62
C VAL A 372 3.09 31.30 20.72
N GLY A 373 3.33 30.12 21.29
CA GLY A 373 2.43 29.44 22.23
C GLY A 373 1.28 28.66 21.57
N MET A 374 1.25 28.55 20.24
CA MET A 374 0.42 27.55 19.55
C MET A 374 0.90 26.14 19.91
N LEU A 375 -0.05 25.24 20.20
CA LEU A 375 0.18 23.82 20.45
C LEU A 375 -0.45 22.98 19.34
N PHE A 376 0.25 21.93 18.90
CA PHE A 376 -0.28 20.97 17.93
C PHE A 376 0.42 19.60 18.02
N VAL A 377 -0.27 18.54 17.61
CA VAL A 377 0.32 17.21 17.39
C VAL A 377 0.72 17.07 15.91
N SER A 378 1.89 16.50 15.63
CA SER A 378 2.40 16.25 14.27
C SER A 378 3.56 15.25 14.32
N LEU A 379 4.05 14.79 13.16
CA LEU A 379 5.33 14.08 13.05
C LEU A 379 6.39 15.07 12.56
N VAL A 380 7.48 15.27 13.31
CA VAL A 380 8.63 16.08 12.86
C VAL A 380 9.75 15.16 12.40
N LEU A 381 9.63 14.66 11.17
CA LEU A 381 10.57 13.69 10.61
C LEU A 381 11.80 14.39 10.02
N PRO A 382 13.00 13.79 10.09
CA PRO A 382 14.15 14.25 9.33
C PRO A 382 13.86 14.13 7.82
N VAL A 383 14.40 15.07 7.04
CA VAL A 383 14.31 15.07 5.56
C VAL A 383 15.70 15.03 4.89
N GLY A 384 16.76 14.94 5.70
CA GLY A 384 18.16 14.96 5.30
C GLY A 384 19.01 15.58 6.41
N ASP A 385 20.32 15.76 6.16
CA ASP A 385 21.31 16.28 7.13
C ASP A 385 20.78 17.47 7.95
N ALA A 386 20.53 17.23 9.25
CA ALA A 386 20.06 18.21 10.24
C ALA A 386 18.85 19.08 9.80
N THR A 387 18.01 18.56 8.90
CA THR A 387 16.84 19.26 8.34
C THR A 387 15.59 18.42 8.58
N PHE A 388 14.49 19.05 8.97
CA PHE A 388 13.25 18.38 9.38
C PHE A 388 12.02 18.93 8.62
N GLY A 389 10.91 18.20 8.62
CA GLY A 389 9.62 18.61 8.05
C GLY A 389 8.44 18.13 8.89
N PHE A 390 7.29 18.80 8.78
CA PHE A 390 6.03 18.33 9.37
C PHE A 390 5.35 17.33 8.44
N PHE A 391 4.95 16.18 8.98
CA PHE A 391 4.28 15.09 8.29
C PHE A 391 3.06 14.60 9.09
N GLY A 392 2.17 13.85 8.43
CA GLY A 392 0.94 13.34 9.04
C GLY A 392 -0.09 14.40 9.46
N GLY A 393 0.02 15.61 8.91
CA GLY A 393 -0.84 16.74 9.27
C GLY A 393 -0.32 17.51 10.50
N ILE A 394 -1.04 18.59 10.84
CA ILE A 394 -0.77 19.45 11.98
C ILE A 394 -2.10 19.60 12.72
N GLU A 395 -2.23 18.95 13.86
CA GLU A 395 -3.48 18.81 14.61
C GLU A 395 -3.52 19.78 15.81
N PRO A 396 -4.26 20.90 15.76
CA PRO A 396 -4.20 21.91 16.82
C PRO A 396 -4.75 21.41 18.16
N VAL A 397 -4.04 21.73 19.23
CA VAL A 397 -4.38 21.34 20.62
C VAL A 397 -4.63 22.59 21.46
N SER A 398 -5.68 22.57 22.29
CA SER A 398 -5.96 23.66 23.22
C SER A 398 -5.09 23.54 24.48
N LEU A 399 -4.78 24.67 25.12
CA LEU A 399 -4.10 24.68 26.43
C LEU A 399 -4.86 23.89 27.52
N GLN A 400 -6.17 23.68 27.36
CA GLN A 400 -7.00 22.87 28.27
C GLN A 400 -6.81 21.36 28.04
N HIS A 401 -6.47 20.94 26.82
CA HIS A 401 -6.28 19.54 26.46
C HIS A 401 -4.82 19.07 26.51
N ARG A 402 -3.85 20.01 26.55
CA ARG A 402 -2.40 19.75 26.63
C ARG A 402 -2.03 18.54 27.50
N GLU A 403 -2.42 18.56 28.77
CA GLU A 403 -2.04 17.52 29.75
C GLU A 403 -2.55 16.13 29.36
N ARG A 404 -3.80 16.04 28.87
CA ARG A 404 -4.39 14.77 28.40
C ARG A 404 -3.71 14.26 27.12
N VAL A 405 -3.34 15.16 26.21
CA VAL A 405 -2.63 14.80 24.97
C VAL A 405 -1.19 14.38 25.25
N MET A 406 -0.50 15.03 26.21
CA MET A 406 0.82 14.58 26.68
C MET A 406 0.75 13.16 27.25
N GLN A 407 -0.21 12.90 28.15
CA GLN A 407 -0.37 11.57 28.78
C GLN A 407 -0.76 10.49 27.77
N LEU A 408 -1.51 10.82 26.72
CA LEU A 408 -1.84 9.90 25.63
C LEU A 408 -0.60 9.52 24.81
N LEU A 409 0.21 10.50 24.40
CA LEU A 409 1.41 10.25 23.60
C LEU A 409 2.50 9.52 24.42
N ASP A 410 2.65 9.87 25.70
CA ASP A 410 3.55 9.18 26.66
C ASP A 410 3.16 7.70 26.90
N SER A 411 1.91 7.32 26.62
CA SER A 411 1.47 5.91 26.65
C SER A 411 1.68 5.12 25.36
N MET A 412 2.20 5.73 24.28
CA MET A 412 2.32 5.13 22.93
C MET A 412 0.96 4.59 22.42
N PRO A 413 0.05 5.49 22.00
CA PRO A 413 -1.35 5.14 21.72
C PRO A 413 -1.48 4.38 20.40
N ASP A 414 -2.50 3.54 20.29
CA ASP A 414 -2.84 2.92 19.00
C ASP A 414 -3.45 3.95 18.01
N PRO A 415 -3.55 3.64 16.70
CA PRO A 415 -4.09 4.55 15.70
C PRO A 415 -5.52 5.05 16.01
N PHE A 416 -6.34 4.22 16.64
CA PHE A 416 -7.72 4.55 17.00
C PHE A 416 -7.77 5.47 18.23
N GLU A 417 -6.99 5.18 19.27
CA GLU A 417 -6.87 6.05 20.45
C GLU A 417 -6.38 7.45 20.07
N LEU A 418 -5.36 7.53 19.21
CA LEU A 418 -4.85 8.79 18.67
C LEU A 418 -5.92 9.56 17.87
N VAL A 419 -6.56 8.91 16.90
CA VAL A 419 -7.57 9.53 16.03
C VAL A 419 -8.80 9.97 16.84
N SER A 420 -9.26 9.14 17.78
CA SER A 420 -10.39 9.46 18.67
C SER A 420 -10.13 10.71 19.51
N ALA A 421 -8.94 10.79 20.13
CA ALA A 421 -8.54 11.91 20.97
C ALA A 421 -8.30 13.21 20.18
N MET A 422 -7.74 13.14 18.97
CA MET A 422 -7.63 14.32 18.10
C MET A 422 -9.00 14.79 17.59
N THR A 423 -9.98 13.89 17.50
CA THR A 423 -11.35 14.18 17.04
C THR A 423 -12.24 14.79 18.13
N ASP A 424 -11.92 14.65 19.41
CA ASP A 424 -12.67 15.29 20.52
C ASP A 424 -12.82 16.82 20.34
N ARG A 425 -11.89 17.47 19.61
CA ARG A 425 -11.95 18.92 19.32
C ARG A 425 -13.15 19.33 18.45
N PHE A 426 -13.79 18.38 17.76
CA PHE A 426 -14.95 18.61 16.92
C PHE A 426 -16.28 18.31 17.65
N ALA A 427 -16.23 17.95 18.94
CA ALA A 427 -17.42 17.69 19.74
C ALA A 427 -18.33 18.93 19.85
N PRO A 428 -19.67 18.76 19.81
CA PRO A 428 -20.61 19.83 20.12
C PRO A 428 -20.45 20.38 21.57
N PRO A 429 -20.68 21.69 21.79
CA PRO A 429 -20.52 22.35 23.10
C PRO A 429 -21.71 22.17 24.06
#